data_AF-A0A5D3CB61-F1
#
_entry.id   AF-A0A5D3CB61-F1
#
_cell.length_a   1.000
_cell.length_b   1.000
_cell.length_c   1.000
_cell.angle_alpha   90.00
_cell.angle_beta   90.00
_cell.angle_gamma   90.00
#
_symmetry.space_group_name_H-M   'P 1'
#
loop_
_entity.id
_entity.type
_entity.pdbx_description
1 polymer ?
#
loop_
_entity_poly.entity_id
_entity_poly.type
_entity_poly.pdbx_seq_one_letter_code
_entity_poly.pdbx_strand_id
1 'polypeptide(L)'
;MASKFGLAGGLPERRVRPIWDAIDSRQFKNALKAVTTLLSKYPNAPYALALKAMVLERMGKAEEALSVCLSAKELLYTNDSILMDDLTLSTLQIVFQRLDHMDLATSCYEYACGKFPNHLDLMTGLFNCYLREYSFVKQQQTAIKMYKLGGEERFLLWAVCSIQLQVLCGNGGEKLLLLAEGLLKKHIASHSLHEPEAIMVYISILEQQAKYGDALEVLTGKLGSLLTVEVDRLRIQGRLLARAGDFADAANIFQKILELRPDDWECFLHYLGCLLEDDSNWCTEQGVDSIHPPKKVLCKISPLADELFDSRISIASAFIQRLQEDSNNKLLRGPFLANLEIERRKHMHGKGDDEKFLGALTDYYVRFGHLACFPSDVGMFLEVLAPDKKTELLEKLKNITPSTSIISTKALGQSITLLKLQVLSGNMFHLPVSGASSDFNPLILVISVLCIYMMRPTSNALGATVVH
;
A
#
# COMPACT_ATOMS: atom_id res chain seq x y z
N MET A 1 -9.49 30.90 -14.20
CA MET A 1 -9.84 32.34 -14.38
C MET A 1 -11.09 32.64 -13.55
N ALA A 2 -11.07 33.72 -12.76
CA ALA A 2 -12.17 34.09 -11.87
C ALA A 2 -13.52 34.13 -12.61
N SER A 3 -14.53 33.48 -12.05
CA SER A 3 -15.93 33.69 -12.45
C SER A 3 -16.16 35.20 -12.49
N LYS A 4 -16.64 35.72 -13.62
CA LYS A 4 -17.13 37.11 -13.68
C LYS A 4 -18.09 37.26 -12.51
N PHE A 5 -17.76 38.12 -11.54
CA PHE A 5 -18.48 38.28 -10.27
C PHE A 5 -20.00 38.13 -10.48
N GLY A 6 -20.56 37.02 -9.98
CA GLY A 6 -22.00 36.72 -10.02
C GLY A 6 -22.52 35.81 -11.14
N LEU A 7 -21.65 35.19 -11.96
CA LEU A 7 -22.05 34.17 -12.95
C LEU A 7 -21.44 32.79 -12.65
N ALA A 8 -22.27 31.74 -12.65
CA ALA A 8 -21.91 30.33 -12.57
C ALA A 8 -22.38 29.63 -13.84
N GLY A 9 -21.46 29.13 -14.66
CA GLY A 9 -21.76 28.53 -15.97
C GLY A 9 -22.57 29.39 -16.93
N GLY A 10 -22.20 30.67 -17.00
CA GLY A 10 -22.91 31.66 -17.82
C GLY A 10 -24.28 32.07 -17.26
N LEU A 11 -24.70 31.56 -16.10
CA LEU A 11 -25.98 31.83 -15.46
C LEU A 11 -25.80 32.68 -14.19
N PRO A 12 -26.77 33.52 -13.79
CA PRO A 12 -26.68 34.28 -12.55
C PRO A 12 -26.56 33.36 -11.32
N GLU A 13 -25.48 33.51 -10.56
CA GLU A 13 -25.14 32.66 -9.40
C GLU A 13 -26.26 32.60 -8.36
N ARG A 14 -26.93 33.73 -8.11
CA ARG A 14 -28.13 33.83 -7.25
C ARG A 14 -29.28 32.89 -7.63
N ARG A 15 -29.33 32.42 -8.88
CA ARG A 15 -30.34 31.47 -9.37
C ARG A 15 -29.85 30.02 -9.36
N VAL A 16 -28.54 29.82 -9.39
CA VAL A 16 -27.91 28.50 -9.34
C VAL A 16 -27.78 28.01 -7.90
N ARG A 17 -27.42 28.90 -6.96
CA ARG A 17 -27.22 28.56 -5.55
C ARG A 17 -28.41 27.85 -4.89
N PRO A 18 -29.69 28.28 -5.06
CA PRO A 18 -30.83 27.56 -4.49
C PRO A 18 -30.99 26.13 -5.02
N ILE A 19 -30.47 25.83 -6.21
CA ILE A 19 -30.50 24.48 -6.79
C ILE A 19 -29.49 23.61 -6.04
N TRP A 20 -28.25 24.08 -5.84
CA TRP A 20 -27.24 23.37 -5.06
C TRP A 20 -27.66 23.18 -3.60
N ASP A 21 -28.16 24.22 -2.94
CA ASP A 21 -28.67 24.13 -1.55
C ASP A 21 -29.73 23.03 -1.42
N ALA A 22 -30.63 22.91 -2.41
CA ALA A 22 -31.65 21.86 -2.45
C ALA A 22 -31.08 20.47 -2.78
N ILE A 23 -30.06 20.37 -3.63
CA ILE A 23 -29.34 19.11 -3.92
C ILE A 23 -28.62 18.61 -2.66
N ASP A 24 -27.89 19.49 -1.98
CA ASP A 24 -27.10 19.18 -0.79
C ASP A 24 -28.00 18.79 0.39
N SER A 25 -29.15 19.46 0.52
CA SER A 25 -30.20 19.13 1.49
C SER A 25 -31.03 17.89 1.09
N ARG A 26 -30.68 17.20 0.00
CA ARG A 26 -31.40 16.04 -0.56
C ARG A 26 -32.88 16.30 -0.88
N GLN A 27 -33.26 17.56 -1.10
CA GLN A 27 -34.62 17.97 -1.49
C GLN A 27 -34.80 17.94 -3.01
N PHE A 28 -34.62 16.77 -3.63
CA PHE A 28 -34.52 16.63 -5.09
C PHE A 28 -35.77 17.10 -5.86
N LYS A 29 -36.97 16.94 -5.29
CA LYS A 29 -38.21 17.49 -5.90
C LYS A 29 -38.20 19.02 -5.96
N ASN A 30 -37.66 19.69 -4.94
CA ASN A 30 -37.52 21.14 -4.90
C ASN A 30 -36.43 21.60 -5.86
N ALA A 31 -35.30 20.89 -5.89
CA ALA A 31 -34.23 21.13 -6.86
C ALA A 31 -34.74 21.01 -8.31
N LEU A 32 -35.57 20.01 -8.61
CA LEU A 32 -36.14 19.80 -9.94
C LEU A 32 -37.08 20.94 -10.36
N LYS A 33 -37.91 21.44 -9.44
CA LYS A 33 -38.75 22.62 -9.67
C LYS A 33 -37.90 23.87 -9.94
N ALA A 34 -36.86 24.08 -9.14
CA ALA A 34 -35.96 25.23 -9.27
C ALA A 34 -35.20 25.22 -10.60
N VAL A 35 -34.62 24.08 -11.01
CA VAL A 35 -33.90 23.96 -12.27
C VAL A 35 -34.83 24.03 -13.49
N THR A 36 -36.05 23.51 -13.40
CA THR A 36 -37.06 23.65 -14.48
C THR A 36 -37.47 25.11 -14.66
N THR A 37 -37.61 25.86 -13.56
CA THR A 37 -37.86 27.32 -13.58
C THR A 37 -36.68 28.11 -14.15
N LEU A 38 -35.45 27.60 -13.96
CA LEU A 38 -34.26 28.20 -14.56
C LEU A 38 -34.23 27.97 -16.07
N LEU A 39 -34.52 26.75 -16.52
CA LEU A 39 -34.57 26.37 -17.93
C LEU A 39 -35.69 27.07 -18.71
N SER A 40 -36.82 27.41 -18.09
CA SER A 40 -37.85 28.21 -18.79
C SER A 40 -37.36 29.61 -19.17
N LYS A 41 -36.36 30.14 -18.46
CA LYS A 41 -35.76 31.46 -18.73
C LYS A 41 -34.49 31.35 -19.58
N TYR A 42 -33.79 30.22 -19.50
CA TYR A 42 -32.56 29.95 -20.24
C TYR A 42 -32.62 28.53 -20.85
N PRO A 43 -33.45 28.31 -21.89
CA PRO A 43 -33.75 26.96 -22.41
C PRO A 43 -32.54 26.28 -23.05
N ASN A 44 -31.62 27.05 -23.63
CA ASN A 44 -30.44 26.53 -24.32
C ASN A 44 -29.16 26.63 -23.48
N ALA A 45 -29.27 26.77 -22.15
CA ALA A 45 -28.11 26.87 -21.27
C ALA A 45 -27.59 25.46 -20.91
N PRO A 46 -26.39 25.06 -21.36
CA PRO A 46 -25.87 23.72 -21.11
C PRO A 46 -25.72 23.40 -19.62
N TYR A 47 -25.29 24.39 -18.82
CA TYR A 47 -25.12 24.22 -17.38
C TYR A 47 -26.44 23.92 -16.65
N ALA A 48 -27.53 24.59 -17.02
CA ALA A 48 -28.84 24.35 -16.43
C ALA A 48 -29.37 22.95 -16.78
N LEU A 49 -29.09 22.45 -17.99
CA LEU A 49 -29.42 21.09 -18.38
C LEU A 49 -28.57 20.06 -17.61
N ALA A 50 -27.27 20.31 -17.44
CA ALA A 50 -26.40 19.46 -16.62
C ALA A 50 -26.89 19.35 -15.17
N LEU A 51 -27.31 20.47 -14.55
CA LEU A 51 -27.91 20.47 -13.22
C LEU A 51 -29.23 19.68 -13.19
N LYS A 52 -30.07 19.80 -14.21
CA LYS A 52 -31.31 19.02 -14.32
C LYS A 52 -31.01 17.53 -14.41
N ALA A 53 -30.04 17.12 -15.24
CA ALA A 53 -29.62 15.74 -15.35
C ALA A 53 -29.09 15.20 -14.01
N MET A 54 -28.30 15.99 -13.29
CA MET A 54 -27.83 15.63 -11.95
C MET A 54 -28.98 15.39 -10.97
N VAL A 55 -29.99 16.27 -10.95
CA VAL A 55 -31.16 16.07 -10.08
C VAL A 55 -31.94 14.82 -10.47
N LEU A 56 -32.12 14.56 -11.78
CA LEU A 56 -32.82 13.37 -12.28
C LEU A 56 -32.08 12.07 -11.92
N GLU A 57 -30.75 12.06 -12.05
CA GLU A 57 -29.91 10.95 -11.63
C GLU A 57 -30.07 10.67 -10.13
N ARG A 58 -30.00 11.70 -9.28
CA ARG A 58 -30.22 11.57 -7.83
C ARG A 58 -31.61 11.08 -7.46
N MET A 59 -32.59 11.24 -8.34
CA MET A 59 -33.95 10.73 -8.18
C MET A 59 -34.15 9.31 -8.70
N GLY A 60 -33.11 8.66 -9.24
CA GLY A 60 -33.17 7.32 -9.81
C GLY A 60 -33.71 7.25 -11.25
N LYS A 61 -33.83 8.40 -11.94
CA LYS A 61 -34.32 8.49 -13.33
C LYS A 61 -33.15 8.51 -14.31
N ALA A 62 -32.44 7.39 -14.41
CA ALA A 62 -31.19 7.28 -15.19
C ALA A 62 -31.36 7.62 -16.68
N GLU A 63 -32.37 7.05 -17.35
CA GLU A 63 -32.62 7.28 -18.78
C GLU A 63 -32.96 8.75 -19.10
N GLU A 64 -33.82 9.37 -18.28
CA GLU A 64 -34.15 10.79 -18.43
C GLU A 64 -32.91 11.68 -18.18
N ALA A 65 -32.08 11.32 -17.20
CA ALA A 65 -30.83 12.02 -16.91
C ALA A 65 -29.86 11.93 -18.09
N LEU A 66 -29.70 10.75 -18.69
CA LEU A 66 -28.83 10.53 -19.84
C LEU A 66 -29.29 11.35 -21.05
N SER A 67 -30.58 11.32 -21.38
CA SER A 67 -31.15 12.11 -22.48
C SER A 67 -30.91 13.61 -22.31
N VAL A 68 -31.06 14.13 -21.08
CA VAL A 68 -30.78 15.55 -20.77
C VAL A 68 -29.28 15.85 -20.86
N CYS A 69 -28.40 14.94 -20.41
CA CYS A 69 -26.95 15.07 -20.56
C CYS A 69 -26.51 15.13 -22.03
N LEU A 70 -27.05 14.27 -22.88
CA LEU A 70 -26.76 14.28 -24.33
C LEU A 70 -27.23 15.59 -24.97
N SER A 71 -28.41 16.08 -24.60
CA SER A 71 -28.90 17.39 -25.06
C SER A 71 -27.98 18.53 -24.63
N ALA A 72 -27.48 18.49 -23.38
CA ALA A 72 -26.52 19.47 -22.88
C ALA A 72 -25.18 19.40 -23.64
N LYS A 73 -24.70 18.20 -23.97
CA LYS A 73 -23.50 17.95 -24.76
C LYS A 73 -23.60 18.52 -26.18
N GLU A 74 -24.71 18.28 -26.89
CA GLU A 74 -24.91 18.84 -28.23
C GLU A 74 -24.93 20.38 -28.22
N LEU A 75 -25.53 20.97 -27.19
CA LEU A 75 -25.50 22.43 -27.00
C LEU A 75 -24.11 22.96 -26.63
N LEU A 76 -23.27 22.18 -25.94
CA LEU A 76 -21.87 22.55 -25.73
C LEU A 76 -21.09 22.57 -27.04
N TYR A 77 -21.38 21.66 -27.97
CA TYR A 77 -20.67 21.58 -29.25
C TYR A 77 -21.08 22.68 -30.21
N THR A 78 -22.34 23.08 -30.22
CA THR A 78 -22.88 24.06 -31.18
C THR A 78 -22.69 25.51 -30.75
N ASN A 79 -22.53 25.81 -29.46
CA ASN A 79 -22.39 27.18 -28.97
C ASN A 79 -20.93 27.69 -29.07
N ASP A 80 -20.56 28.26 -30.21
CA ASP A 80 -19.24 28.90 -30.42
C ASP A 80 -19.00 30.16 -29.55
N SER A 81 -20.06 30.75 -28.96
CA SER A 81 -19.97 32.01 -28.19
C SER A 81 -19.71 31.84 -26.70
N ILE A 82 -19.73 30.61 -26.18
CA ILE A 82 -19.68 30.34 -24.75
C ILE A 82 -18.23 30.00 -24.38
N LEU A 83 -17.65 30.80 -23.48
CA LEU A 83 -16.51 30.40 -22.64
C LEU A 83 -16.80 28.98 -22.15
N MET A 84 -16.12 27.95 -22.68
CA MET A 84 -16.33 26.58 -22.24
C MET A 84 -16.16 26.53 -20.73
N ASP A 85 -17.27 26.31 -20.05
CA ASP A 85 -17.38 26.53 -18.62
C ASP A 85 -17.08 25.23 -17.88
N ASP A 86 -16.08 25.32 -17.00
CA ASP A 86 -15.60 24.23 -16.16
C ASP A 86 -16.71 23.64 -15.27
N LEU A 87 -17.66 24.47 -14.81
CA LEU A 87 -18.79 24.01 -14.00
C LEU A 87 -19.71 23.08 -14.80
N THR A 88 -19.95 23.38 -16.07
CA THR A 88 -20.76 22.51 -16.94
C THR A 88 -20.09 21.17 -17.17
N LEU A 89 -18.80 21.16 -17.52
CA LEU A 89 -18.05 19.94 -17.79
C LEU A 89 -17.91 19.07 -16.54
N SER A 90 -17.56 19.65 -15.39
CA SER A 90 -17.47 18.92 -14.12
C SER A 90 -18.82 18.37 -13.66
N THR A 91 -19.92 19.11 -13.85
CA THR A 91 -21.28 18.63 -13.54
C THR A 91 -21.67 17.46 -14.44
N LEU A 92 -21.44 17.56 -15.75
CA LEU A 92 -21.70 16.46 -16.69
C LEU A 92 -20.83 15.23 -16.36
N GLN A 93 -19.55 15.43 -16.02
CA GLN A 93 -18.66 14.35 -15.63
C GLN A 93 -19.20 13.57 -14.41
N ILE A 94 -19.71 14.25 -13.38
CA ILE A 94 -20.30 13.60 -12.20
C ILE A 94 -21.49 12.72 -12.61
N VAL A 95 -22.37 13.24 -13.49
CA VAL A 95 -23.55 12.49 -13.93
C VAL A 95 -23.16 11.31 -14.80
N PHE A 96 -22.31 11.52 -15.80
CA PHE A 96 -21.82 10.45 -16.67
C PHE A 96 -21.10 9.33 -15.89
N GLN A 97 -20.31 9.68 -14.87
CA GLN A 97 -19.67 8.69 -14.00
C GLN A 97 -20.68 7.81 -13.26
N ARG A 98 -21.77 8.41 -12.78
CA ARG A 98 -22.82 7.68 -12.05
C ARG A 98 -23.69 6.82 -12.96
N LEU A 99 -23.73 7.16 -14.25
CA LEU A 99 -24.43 6.42 -15.29
C LEU A 99 -23.53 5.41 -16.03
N ASP A 100 -22.27 5.22 -15.59
CA ASP A 100 -21.28 4.34 -16.21
C ASP A 100 -20.96 4.67 -17.68
N HIS A 101 -21.04 5.96 -18.04
CA HIS A 101 -20.76 6.48 -19.38
C HIS A 101 -19.57 7.46 -19.37
N MET A 102 -18.44 7.04 -18.81
CA MET A 102 -17.25 7.88 -18.68
C MET A 102 -16.68 8.37 -20.02
N ASP A 103 -16.86 7.58 -21.08
CA ASP A 103 -16.48 7.90 -22.45
C ASP A 103 -17.12 9.21 -22.94
N LEU A 104 -18.38 9.45 -22.56
CA LEU A 104 -19.09 10.68 -22.90
C LEU A 104 -18.47 11.88 -22.19
N ALA A 105 -18.08 11.76 -20.92
CA ALA A 105 -17.38 12.82 -20.20
C ALA A 105 -16.03 13.14 -20.85
N THR A 106 -15.26 12.12 -21.22
CA THR A 106 -13.99 12.26 -21.92
C THR A 106 -14.16 12.99 -23.25
N SER A 107 -15.16 12.63 -24.05
CA SER A 107 -15.45 13.30 -25.33
C SER A 107 -15.81 14.80 -25.16
N CYS A 108 -16.47 15.18 -24.06
CA CYS A 108 -16.75 16.58 -23.75
C CYS A 108 -15.47 17.38 -23.49
N TYR A 109 -14.54 16.82 -22.70
CA TYR A 109 -13.25 17.45 -22.43
C TYR A 109 -12.31 17.45 -23.63
N GLU A 110 -12.30 16.40 -24.46
CA GLU A 110 -11.53 16.34 -25.71
C GLU A 110 -11.95 17.47 -26.66
N TYR A 111 -13.26 17.68 -26.83
CA TYR A 111 -13.79 18.78 -27.60
C TYR A 111 -13.40 20.15 -27.02
N ALA A 112 -13.56 20.33 -25.71
CA ALA A 112 -13.20 21.57 -25.02
C ALA A 112 -11.71 21.91 -25.19
N CYS A 113 -10.83 20.92 -25.04
CA CYS A 113 -9.39 21.08 -25.25
C CYS A 113 -9.02 21.29 -26.72
N GLY A 114 -9.82 20.78 -27.67
CA GLY A 114 -9.67 21.07 -29.09
C GLY A 114 -9.95 22.54 -29.43
N LYS A 115 -10.99 23.13 -28.83
CA LYS A 115 -11.35 24.55 -29.00
C LYS A 115 -10.43 25.50 -28.23
N PHE A 116 -10.01 25.11 -27.02
CA PHE A 116 -9.17 25.93 -26.13
C PHE A 116 -7.87 25.20 -25.78
N PRO A 117 -6.94 25.05 -26.74
CA PRO A 117 -5.79 24.14 -26.64
C PRO A 117 -4.72 24.54 -25.63
N ASN A 118 -4.81 25.70 -24.97
CA ASN A 118 -3.84 26.16 -23.97
C ASN A 118 -4.46 26.38 -22.58
N HIS A 119 -5.71 25.94 -22.36
CA HIS A 119 -6.40 26.13 -21.09
C HIS A 119 -6.08 25.00 -20.08
N LEU A 120 -5.27 25.30 -19.06
CA LEU A 120 -4.77 24.29 -18.11
C LEU A 120 -5.86 23.59 -17.30
N ASP A 121 -6.91 24.31 -16.88
CA ASP A 121 -8.00 23.70 -16.08
C ASP A 121 -8.76 22.62 -16.89
N LEU A 122 -9.03 22.89 -18.19
CA LEU A 122 -9.68 21.93 -19.08
C LEU A 122 -8.80 20.70 -19.34
N MET A 123 -7.49 20.90 -19.50
CA MET A 123 -6.55 19.78 -19.63
C MET A 123 -6.46 18.95 -18.35
N THR A 124 -6.60 19.59 -17.18
CA THR A 124 -6.63 18.88 -15.90
C THR A 124 -7.87 17.98 -15.81
N GLY A 125 -9.04 18.51 -16.21
CA GLY A 125 -10.26 17.71 -16.34
C GLY A 125 -10.10 16.53 -17.32
N LEU A 126 -9.51 16.79 -18.50
CA LEU A 126 -9.22 15.77 -19.51
C LEU A 126 -8.26 14.68 -19.01
N PHE A 127 -7.17 15.08 -18.33
CA PHE A 127 -6.22 14.16 -17.73
C PHE A 127 -6.91 13.23 -16.72
N ASN A 128 -7.77 13.78 -15.86
CA ASN A 128 -8.54 12.99 -14.88
C ASN A 128 -9.53 12.03 -15.54
N CYS A 129 -10.12 12.40 -16.68
CA CYS A 129 -10.93 11.49 -17.49
C CYS A 129 -10.09 10.31 -18.00
N TYR A 130 -8.93 10.58 -18.62
CA TYR A 130 -8.03 9.52 -19.08
C TYR A 130 -7.47 8.66 -17.95
N LEU A 131 -7.31 9.21 -16.74
CA LEU A 131 -6.92 8.46 -15.54
C LEU A 131 -7.95 7.39 -15.19
N ARG A 132 -9.25 7.74 -15.21
CA ARG A 132 -10.35 6.82 -14.90
C ARG A 132 -10.55 5.74 -15.95
N GLU A 133 -10.21 6.04 -17.20
CA GLU A 133 -10.28 5.09 -18.33
C GLU A 133 -9.00 4.25 -18.51
N TYR A 134 -7.99 4.43 -17.65
CA TYR A 134 -6.67 3.78 -17.79
C TYR A 134 -5.99 4.05 -19.15
N SER A 135 -6.31 5.19 -19.80
CA SER A 135 -5.74 5.58 -21.08
C SER A 135 -4.37 6.24 -20.91
N PHE A 136 -3.37 5.45 -20.49
CA PHE A 136 -2.08 5.97 -20.02
C PHE A 136 -1.28 6.74 -21.10
N VAL A 137 -1.39 6.35 -22.37
CA VAL A 137 -0.75 7.08 -23.49
C VAL A 137 -1.33 8.49 -23.61
N LYS A 138 -2.67 8.62 -23.54
CA LYS A 138 -3.34 9.92 -23.63
C LYS A 138 -3.08 10.77 -22.37
N GLN A 139 -2.98 10.14 -21.19
CA GLN A 139 -2.56 10.81 -19.95
C GLN A 139 -1.17 11.43 -20.10
N GLN A 140 -0.18 10.64 -20.57
CA GLN A 140 1.18 11.11 -20.79
C GLN A 140 1.21 12.29 -21.77
N GLN A 141 0.54 12.17 -22.93
CA GLN A 141 0.53 13.23 -23.94
C GLN A 141 -0.07 14.54 -23.39
N THR A 142 -1.17 14.44 -22.64
CA THR A 142 -1.84 15.58 -22.01
C THR A 142 -0.95 16.23 -20.96
N ALA A 143 -0.36 15.43 -20.06
CA ALA A 143 0.53 15.93 -19.02
C ALA A 143 1.80 16.58 -19.57
N ILE A 144 2.42 16.03 -20.63
CA ILE A 144 3.56 16.66 -21.32
C ILE A 144 3.15 18.01 -21.92
N LYS A 145 1.95 18.11 -22.50
CA LYS A 145 1.43 19.37 -23.04
C LYS A 145 1.24 20.41 -21.94
N MET A 146 0.65 20.01 -20.81
CA MET A 146 0.49 20.87 -19.63
C MET A 146 1.83 21.33 -19.07
N TYR A 147 2.81 20.43 -18.96
CA TYR A 147 4.16 20.76 -18.50
C TYR A 147 4.87 21.75 -19.43
N LYS A 148 4.73 21.60 -20.75
CA LYS A 148 5.29 22.57 -21.71
C LYS A 148 4.68 23.96 -21.61
N LEU A 149 3.41 24.06 -21.19
CA LEU A 149 2.70 25.33 -21.06
C LEU A 149 2.96 25.99 -19.70
N GLY A 150 2.87 25.24 -18.61
CA GLY A 150 2.97 25.77 -17.24
C GLY A 150 4.38 25.72 -16.65
N GLY A 151 5.23 24.79 -17.10
CA GLY A 151 6.57 24.57 -16.54
C GLY A 151 6.58 24.02 -15.11
N GLU A 152 5.41 23.73 -14.53
CA GLU A 152 5.28 23.34 -13.13
C GLU A 152 5.71 21.89 -12.87
N GLU A 153 6.39 21.65 -11.75
CA GLU A 153 6.88 20.34 -11.30
C GLU A 153 5.75 19.29 -11.25
N ARG A 154 4.54 19.66 -10.78
CA ARG A 154 3.40 18.73 -10.71
C ARG A 154 3.03 18.11 -12.07
N PHE A 155 3.08 18.88 -13.15
CA PHE A 155 2.69 18.37 -14.48
C PHE A 155 3.79 17.49 -15.08
N LEU A 156 5.05 17.76 -14.74
CA LEU A 156 6.15 16.86 -15.03
C LEU A 156 5.95 15.51 -14.33
N LEU A 157 5.64 15.52 -13.03
CA LEU A 157 5.41 14.28 -12.28
C LEU A 157 4.21 13.51 -12.81
N TRP A 158 3.12 14.18 -13.20
CA TRP A 158 1.98 13.52 -13.85
C TRP A 158 2.41 12.81 -15.14
N ALA A 159 3.23 13.46 -15.97
CA ALA A 159 3.74 12.86 -17.19
C ALA A 159 4.63 11.64 -16.91
N VAL A 160 5.53 11.74 -15.93
CA VAL A 160 6.45 10.65 -15.54
C VAL A 160 5.68 9.48 -14.93
N CYS A 161 4.73 9.72 -14.03
CA CYS A 161 3.90 8.66 -13.45
C CYS A 161 3.04 7.97 -14.52
N SER A 162 2.46 8.71 -15.48
CA SER A 162 1.74 8.11 -16.61
C SER A 162 2.65 7.27 -17.51
N ILE A 163 3.95 7.59 -17.61
CA ILE A 163 4.93 6.74 -18.29
C ILE A 163 5.16 5.45 -17.50
N GLN A 164 5.36 5.54 -16.18
CA GLN A 164 5.55 4.34 -15.34
C GLN A 164 4.35 3.40 -15.42
N LEU A 165 3.13 3.95 -15.40
CA LEU A 165 1.90 3.16 -15.55
C LEU A 165 1.83 2.45 -16.92
N GLN A 166 2.28 3.08 -18.01
CA GLN A 166 2.37 2.41 -19.31
C GLN A 166 3.32 1.21 -19.28
N VAL A 167 4.49 1.37 -18.67
CA VAL A 167 5.51 0.32 -18.56
C VAL A 167 4.99 -0.83 -17.71
N LEU A 168 4.39 -0.53 -16.54
CA LEU A 168 3.83 -1.54 -15.64
C LEU A 168 2.69 -2.35 -16.27
N CYS A 169 1.84 -1.71 -17.09
CA CYS A 169 0.73 -2.38 -17.76
C CYS A 169 1.12 -3.02 -19.10
N GLY A 170 2.42 -3.20 -19.39
CA GLY A 170 2.92 -3.91 -20.58
C GLY A 170 2.81 -3.14 -21.90
N ASN A 171 2.38 -1.88 -21.86
CA ASN A 171 2.22 -1.02 -23.04
C ASN A 171 3.42 -0.10 -23.27
N GLY A 172 4.47 -0.19 -22.45
CA GLY A 172 5.64 0.67 -22.46
C GLY A 172 6.95 -0.11 -22.40
N GLY A 173 7.87 0.18 -23.33
CA GLY A 173 9.23 -0.38 -23.31
C GLY A 173 10.25 0.56 -22.69
N GLU A 174 11.51 0.11 -22.58
CA GLU A 174 12.67 0.85 -22.04
C GLU A 174 12.80 2.29 -22.57
N LYS A 175 12.43 2.53 -23.83
CA LYS A 175 12.45 3.85 -24.46
C LYS A 175 11.61 4.90 -23.71
N LEU A 176 10.50 4.50 -23.09
CA LEU A 176 9.67 5.43 -22.32
C LEU A 176 10.33 5.79 -20.99
N LEU A 177 11.03 4.85 -20.34
CA LEU A 177 11.79 5.15 -19.12
C LEU A 177 12.93 6.14 -19.40
N LEU A 178 13.62 5.98 -20.53
CA LEU A 178 14.63 6.95 -20.99
C LEU A 178 14.04 8.35 -21.22
N LEU A 179 12.82 8.43 -21.76
CA LEU A 179 12.11 9.70 -21.91
C LEU A 179 11.78 10.33 -20.56
N ALA A 180 11.26 9.55 -19.61
CA ALA A 180 10.94 10.02 -18.26
C ALA A 180 12.19 10.56 -17.55
N GLU A 181 13.29 9.83 -17.59
CA GLU A 181 14.59 10.26 -17.05
C GLU A 181 15.06 11.56 -17.71
N GLY A 182 14.98 11.65 -19.04
CA GLY A 182 15.36 12.86 -19.78
C GLY A 182 14.53 14.09 -19.39
N LEU A 183 13.22 13.93 -19.18
CA LEU A 183 12.34 15.00 -18.71
C LEU A 183 12.73 15.48 -17.30
N LEU A 184 13.00 14.55 -16.38
CA LEU A 184 13.45 14.86 -15.02
C LEU A 184 14.80 15.56 -15.01
N LYS A 185 15.81 15.01 -15.70
CA LYS A 185 17.16 15.61 -15.81
C LYS A 185 17.09 17.04 -16.36
N LYS A 186 16.26 17.29 -17.38
CA LYS A 186 16.06 18.62 -17.94
C LYS A 186 15.43 19.59 -16.92
N HIS A 187 14.44 19.14 -16.16
CA HIS A 187 13.80 19.97 -15.14
C HIS A 187 14.78 20.27 -13.99
N ILE A 188 15.48 19.25 -13.49
CA ILE A 188 16.50 19.41 -12.43
C ILE A 188 17.56 20.43 -12.83
N ALA A 189 18.06 20.38 -14.07
CA ALA A 189 19.07 21.31 -14.56
C ALA A 189 18.61 22.78 -14.62
N SER A 190 17.30 23.02 -14.67
CA SER A 190 16.73 24.37 -14.82
C SER A 190 16.06 24.90 -13.55
N HIS A 191 15.40 24.04 -12.78
CA HIS A 191 14.54 24.41 -11.66
C HIS A 191 14.81 23.60 -10.37
N SER A 192 15.68 22.58 -10.40
CA SER A 192 15.77 21.56 -9.31
C SER A 192 14.45 20.78 -9.12
N LEU A 193 14.41 19.88 -8.13
CA LEU A 193 13.18 19.33 -7.57
C LEU A 193 12.98 19.86 -6.16
N HIS A 194 11.73 19.97 -5.73
CA HIS A 194 11.36 20.53 -4.43
C HIS A 194 10.58 19.55 -3.55
N GLU A 195 9.77 18.68 -4.15
CA GLU A 195 8.95 17.73 -3.39
C GLU A 195 9.71 16.42 -3.13
N PRO A 196 9.61 15.83 -1.92
CA PRO A 196 10.25 14.56 -1.61
C PRO A 196 9.71 13.41 -2.47
N GLU A 197 8.43 13.44 -2.83
CA GLU A 197 7.80 12.48 -3.74
C GLU A 197 8.43 12.54 -5.14
N ALA A 198 8.89 13.71 -5.59
CA ALA A 198 9.54 13.85 -6.89
C ALA A 198 10.85 13.05 -6.97
N ILE A 199 11.62 13.03 -5.88
CA ILE A 199 12.84 12.22 -5.80
C ILE A 199 12.51 10.73 -5.74
N MET A 200 11.48 10.34 -5.00
CA MET A 200 11.04 8.95 -4.96
C MET A 200 10.66 8.44 -6.36
N VAL A 201 9.94 9.26 -7.13
CA VAL A 201 9.61 8.97 -8.52
C VAL A 201 10.89 8.88 -9.38
N TYR A 202 11.84 9.80 -9.21
CA TYR A 202 13.09 9.76 -9.98
C TYR A 202 13.93 8.52 -9.68
N ILE A 203 14.11 8.18 -8.40
CA ILE A 203 14.80 6.95 -7.96
C ILE A 203 14.09 5.73 -8.53
N SER A 204 12.75 5.68 -8.48
CA SER A 204 11.97 4.57 -9.05
C SER A 204 12.19 4.41 -10.56
N ILE A 205 12.29 5.50 -11.33
CA ILE A 205 12.63 5.46 -12.76
C ILE A 205 14.03 4.89 -13.00
N LEU A 206 15.01 5.24 -12.17
CA LEU A 206 16.38 4.72 -12.27
C LEU A 206 16.45 3.24 -11.87
N GLU A 207 15.73 2.84 -10.82
CA GLU A 207 15.60 1.43 -10.40
C GLU A 207 14.98 0.58 -11.51
N GLN A 208 13.92 1.04 -12.18
CA GLN A 208 13.28 0.33 -13.31
C GLN A 208 14.22 0.17 -14.52
N GLN A 209 15.24 1.03 -14.63
CA GLN A 209 16.29 0.93 -15.65
C GLN A 209 17.54 0.19 -15.17
N ALA A 210 17.50 -0.39 -13.96
CA ALA A 210 18.67 -0.99 -13.30
C ALA A 210 19.89 -0.05 -13.15
N LYS A 211 19.66 1.28 -13.14
CA LYS A 211 20.69 2.32 -12.95
C LYS A 211 20.87 2.62 -11.46
N TYR A 212 21.28 1.62 -10.69
CA TYR A 212 21.36 1.74 -9.23
C TYR A 212 22.45 2.72 -8.78
N GLY A 213 23.57 2.81 -9.50
CA GLY A 213 24.63 3.80 -9.24
C GLY A 213 24.12 5.24 -9.37
N ASP A 214 23.49 5.58 -10.49
CA ASP A 214 22.86 6.90 -10.69
C ASP A 214 21.83 7.22 -9.60
N ALA A 215 21.04 6.23 -9.17
CA ALA A 215 20.06 6.42 -8.10
C ALA A 215 20.72 6.73 -6.75
N LEU A 216 21.85 6.07 -6.44
CA LEU A 216 22.65 6.36 -5.25
C LEU A 216 23.27 7.76 -5.29
N GLU A 217 23.75 8.20 -6.45
CA GLU A 217 24.26 9.58 -6.62
C GLU A 217 23.16 10.62 -6.37
N VAL A 218 21.94 10.38 -6.87
CA VAL A 218 20.79 11.26 -6.61
C VAL A 218 20.46 11.32 -5.11
N LEU A 219 20.46 10.16 -4.45
CA LEU A 219 20.12 10.03 -3.03
C LEU A 219 21.18 10.62 -2.09
N THR A 220 22.46 10.52 -2.45
CA THR A 220 23.58 11.04 -1.65
C THR A 220 23.91 12.50 -1.99
N GLY A 221 23.49 12.97 -3.16
CA GLY A 221 23.66 14.35 -3.61
C GLY A 221 22.70 15.35 -2.97
N LYS A 222 22.62 16.54 -3.59
CA LYS A 222 21.80 17.68 -3.10
C LYS A 222 20.32 17.34 -2.98
N LEU A 223 19.79 16.52 -3.89
CA LEU A 223 18.37 16.15 -3.89
C LEU A 223 18.04 15.28 -2.67
N GLY A 224 18.95 14.41 -2.24
CA GLY A 224 18.80 13.58 -1.05
C GLY A 224 18.39 14.33 0.21
N SER A 225 18.73 15.62 0.36
CA SER A 225 18.35 16.40 1.53
C SER A 225 16.84 16.64 1.67
N LEU A 226 16.06 16.50 0.60
CA LEU A 226 14.59 16.59 0.66
C LEU A 226 13.97 15.42 1.43
N LEU A 227 14.65 14.27 1.50
CA LEU A 227 14.24 13.13 2.33
C LEU A 227 14.68 13.35 3.77
N THR A 228 13.90 14.10 4.54
CA THR A 228 14.26 14.58 5.89
C THR A 228 14.39 13.46 6.93
N VAL A 229 13.68 12.35 6.75
CA VAL A 229 13.77 11.20 7.65
C VAL A 229 15.00 10.36 7.30
N GLU A 230 16.03 10.40 8.15
CA GLU A 230 17.30 9.69 7.92
C GLU A 230 17.10 8.18 7.72
N VAL A 231 16.26 7.55 8.55
CA VAL A 231 15.99 6.10 8.46
C VAL A 231 15.41 5.72 7.10
N ASP A 232 14.51 6.52 6.55
CA ASP A 232 13.90 6.23 5.25
C ASP A 232 14.91 6.42 4.11
N ARG A 233 15.76 7.45 4.21
CA ARG A 233 16.87 7.66 3.27
C ARG A 233 17.86 6.48 3.31
N LEU A 234 18.27 6.03 4.50
CA LEU A 234 19.13 4.87 4.67
C LEU A 234 18.48 3.61 4.12
N ARG A 235 17.17 3.42 4.33
CA ARG A 235 16.45 2.25 3.80
C ARG A 235 16.47 2.20 2.28
N ILE A 236 16.31 3.36 1.63
CA ILE A 236 16.45 3.47 0.17
C ILE A 236 17.89 3.17 -0.25
N GLN A 237 18.88 3.73 0.45
CA GLN A 237 20.30 3.50 0.15
C GLN A 237 20.67 2.01 0.25
N GLY A 238 20.29 1.33 1.34
CA GLY A 238 20.55 -0.09 1.54
C GLY A 238 19.88 -0.95 0.46
N ARG A 239 18.64 -0.62 0.08
CA ARG A 239 17.94 -1.31 -1.02
C ARG A 239 18.66 -1.13 -2.37
N LEU A 240 19.10 0.08 -2.68
CA LEU A 240 19.80 0.37 -3.93
C LEU A 240 21.15 -0.35 -4.01
N LEU A 241 21.92 -0.37 -2.91
CA LEU A 241 23.18 -1.11 -2.81
C LEU A 241 22.95 -2.62 -2.98
N ALA A 242 21.95 -3.18 -2.29
CA ALA A 242 21.63 -4.60 -2.41
C ALA A 242 21.27 -4.97 -3.85
N ARG A 243 20.47 -4.15 -4.55
CA ARG A 243 20.11 -4.38 -5.96
C ARG A 243 21.27 -4.15 -6.93
N ALA A 244 22.27 -3.35 -6.56
CA ALA A 244 23.51 -3.23 -7.31
C ALA A 244 24.44 -4.44 -7.15
N GLY A 245 24.16 -5.34 -6.19
CA GLY A 245 25.02 -6.46 -5.83
C GLY A 245 26.04 -6.15 -4.72
N ASP A 246 26.03 -4.92 -4.18
CA ASP A 246 26.93 -4.47 -3.13
C ASP A 246 26.40 -4.86 -1.74
N PHE A 247 26.25 -6.17 -1.51
CA PHE A 247 25.61 -6.72 -0.32
C PHE A 247 26.32 -6.35 0.99
N ALA A 248 27.66 -6.22 0.97
CA ALA A 248 28.43 -5.84 2.16
C ALA A 248 28.08 -4.42 2.64
N ASP A 249 28.03 -3.45 1.72
CA ASP A 249 27.68 -2.08 2.05
C ASP A 249 26.20 -1.94 2.38
N ALA A 250 25.33 -2.68 1.69
CA ALA A 250 23.91 -2.76 2.04
C ALA A 250 23.71 -3.26 3.47
N ALA A 251 24.40 -4.34 3.87
CA ALA A 251 24.34 -4.87 5.23
C ALA A 251 24.80 -3.83 6.26
N ASN A 252 25.87 -3.08 5.99
CA ASN A 252 26.33 -2.00 6.87
C ASN A 252 25.26 -0.92 7.06
N ILE A 253 24.56 -0.53 5.98
CA ILE A 253 23.47 0.45 6.05
C ILE A 253 22.29 -0.10 6.87
N PHE A 254 21.87 -1.34 6.65
CA PHE A 254 20.78 -1.94 7.44
C PHE A 254 21.17 -2.15 8.91
N GLN A 255 22.43 -2.46 9.20
CA GLN A 255 22.94 -2.49 10.57
C GLN A 255 22.79 -1.12 11.25
N LYS A 256 23.17 -0.03 10.56
CA LYS A 256 23.00 1.34 11.08
C LYS A 256 21.53 1.66 11.36
N ILE A 257 20.61 1.22 10.51
CA ILE A 257 19.16 1.39 10.77
C ILE A 257 18.74 0.63 12.01
N LEU A 258 19.18 -0.62 12.20
CA LEU A 258 18.85 -1.44 13.36
C LEU A 258 19.44 -0.89 14.67
N GLU A 259 20.59 -0.23 14.62
CA GLU A 259 21.15 0.49 15.76
C GLU A 259 20.26 1.68 16.19
N LEU A 260 19.58 2.32 15.23
CA LEU A 260 18.62 3.40 15.49
C LEU A 260 17.22 2.88 15.85
N ARG A 261 16.81 1.75 15.25
CA ARG A 261 15.47 1.16 15.33
C ARG A 261 15.56 -0.37 15.50
N PRO A 262 15.89 -0.88 16.71
CA PRO A 262 16.13 -2.31 16.93
C PRO A 262 14.90 -3.21 16.76
N ASP A 263 13.69 -2.65 16.79
CA ASP A 263 12.42 -3.38 16.64
C ASP A 263 11.93 -3.44 15.17
N ASP A 264 12.75 -2.99 14.21
CA ASP A 264 12.43 -3.02 12.78
C ASP A 264 12.71 -4.40 12.16
N TRP A 265 11.68 -5.24 12.19
CA TRP A 265 11.73 -6.60 11.67
C TRP A 265 12.08 -6.69 10.17
N GLU A 266 11.50 -5.81 9.34
CA GLU A 266 11.76 -5.80 7.90
C GLU A 266 13.22 -5.45 7.61
N CYS A 267 13.77 -4.46 8.32
CA CYS A 267 15.18 -4.11 8.22
C CYS A 267 16.10 -5.25 8.66
N PHE A 268 15.71 -6.02 9.70
CA PHE A 268 16.48 -7.18 10.12
C PHE A 268 16.53 -8.26 9.04
N LEU A 269 15.39 -8.54 8.38
CA LEU A 269 15.36 -9.48 7.26
C LEU A 269 16.24 -9.00 6.10
N HIS A 270 16.24 -7.71 5.77
CA HIS A 270 17.12 -7.13 4.76
C HIS A 270 18.60 -7.23 5.14
N TYR A 271 18.95 -6.92 6.39
CA TYR A 271 20.31 -7.07 6.92
C TYR A 271 20.82 -8.50 6.79
N LEU A 272 20.06 -9.46 7.31
CA LEU A 272 20.44 -10.87 7.28
C LEU A 272 20.48 -11.40 5.84
N GLY A 273 19.52 -10.98 5.01
CA GLY A 273 19.49 -11.34 3.59
C GLY A 273 20.73 -10.86 2.82
N CYS A 274 21.20 -9.63 3.09
CA CYS A 274 22.42 -9.12 2.49
C CYS A 274 23.66 -9.87 3.00
N LEU A 275 23.75 -10.19 4.30
CA LEU A 275 24.87 -10.97 4.84
C LEU A 275 24.97 -12.37 4.26
N LEU A 276 23.82 -12.97 3.92
CA LEU A 276 23.72 -14.33 3.41
C LEU A 276 23.58 -14.40 1.88
N GLU A 277 23.56 -13.24 1.20
CA GLU A 277 23.42 -13.12 -0.25
C GLU A 277 22.23 -13.94 -0.80
N ASP A 278 21.14 -14.03 -0.02
CA ASP A 278 19.92 -14.67 -0.48
C ASP A 278 18.93 -13.60 -0.95
N ASP A 279 18.74 -13.53 -2.28
CA ASP A 279 17.84 -12.58 -2.98
C ASP A 279 16.34 -12.71 -2.60
N SER A 280 16.02 -13.44 -1.53
CA SER A 280 14.67 -13.76 -1.05
C SER A 280 13.81 -12.52 -0.78
N ASN A 281 14.42 -11.38 -0.44
CA ASN A 281 13.72 -10.12 -0.17
C ASN A 281 13.67 -9.15 -1.37
N TRP A 282 14.46 -9.39 -2.42
CA TRP A 282 14.68 -8.41 -3.49
C TRP A 282 14.21 -8.90 -4.86
N CYS A 283 14.09 -10.21 -5.06
CA CYS A 283 13.44 -10.80 -6.23
C CYS A 283 11.94 -10.55 -6.18
N THR A 284 11.47 -9.62 -7.00
CA THR A 284 10.09 -9.68 -7.51
C THR A 284 10.05 -10.84 -8.49
N GLU A 285 9.69 -12.05 -8.04
CA GLU A 285 9.53 -13.18 -8.95
C GLU A 285 8.57 -12.76 -10.07
N GLN A 286 9.02 -12.92 -11.33
CA GLN A 286 8.16 -12.77 -12.50
C GLN A 286 7.01 -13.79 -12.35
N GLY A 287 5.83 -13.32 -11.96
CA GLY A 287 4.63 -14.15 -11.80
C GLY A 287 3.91 -14.04 -10.46
N VAL A 288 4.35 -13.21 -9.51
CA VAL A 288 3.56 -12.94 -8.30
C VAL A 288 2.49 -11.90 -8.64
N ASP A 289 1.23 -12.29 -8.43
CA ASP A 289 0.06 -11.43 -8.57
C ASP A 289 0.28 -10.13 -7.79
N SER A 290 0.46 -9.00 -8.49
CA SER A 290 0.87 -7.70 -7.95
C SER A 290 -0.10 -7.10 -6.91
N ILE A 291 -1.21 -7.79 -6.63
CA ILE A 291 -2.29 -7.40 -5.72
C ILE A 291 -2.14 -8.07 -4.35
N HIS A 292 -1.37 -9.15 -4.25
CA HIS A 292 -1.18 -9.92 -3.01
C HIS A 292 0.29 -10.23 -2.77
N PRO A 293 1.02 -9.43 -1.96
CA PRO A 293 2.35 -9.80 -1.54
C PRO A 293 2.30 -11.16 -0.81
N PRO A 294 3.27 -12.05 -1.02
CA PRO A 294 3.26 -13.37 -0.40
C PRO A 294 3.31 -13.20 1.12
N LYS A 295 2.37 -13.85 1.82
CA LYS A 295 2.30 -13.89 3.30
C LYS A 295 3.48 -14.65 3.95
N LYS A 296 4.43 -15.16 3.16
CA LYS A 296 5.60 -15.90 3.62
C LYS A 296 6.82 -15.42 2.83
N VAL A 297 7.84 -14.92 3.53
CA VAL A 297 9.18 -14.76 2.95
C VAL A 297 9.72 -16.17 2.75
N LEU A 298 9.81 -16.61 1.49
CA LEU A 298 10.46 -17.85 1.12
C LEU A 298 11.97 -17.62 1.14
N CYS A 299 12.59 -17.77 2.31
CA CYS A 299 14.05 -17.77 2.42
C CYS A 299 14.60 -18.90 1.52
N LYS A 300 15.38 -18.55 0.49
CA LYS A 300 16.08 -19.54 -0.33
C LYS A 300 17.30 -20.02 0.45
N ILE A 301 17.67 -21.29 0.29
CA ILE A 301 18.93 -21.80 0.86
C ILE A 301 20.05 -21.06 0.13
N SER A 302 20.86 -20.32 0.89
CA SER A 302 21.98 -19.57 0.35
C SER A 302 23.02 -20.52 -0.27
N PRO A 303 23.61 -20.18 -1.44
CA PRO A 303 24.67 -20.97 -2.07
C PRO A 303 26.06 -20.76 -1.44
N LEU A 304 26.15 -20.07 -0.31
CA LEU A 304 27.42 -19.73 0.35
C LEU A 304 28.20 -20.98 0.77
N ALA A 305 29.53 -20.91 0.66
CA ALA A 305 30.40 -21.91 1.23
C ALA A 305 30.27 -21.93 2.77
N ASP A 306 30.37 -23.12 3.34
CA ASP A 306 30.17 -23.39 4.76
C ASP A 306 30.96 -22.44 5.69
N GLU A 307 32.23 -22.17 5.38
CA GLU A 307 33.09 -21.29 6.18
C GLU A 307 32.62 -19.83 6.15
N LEU A 308 32.18 -19.37 4.97
CA LEU A 308 31.70 -18.00 4.79
C LEU A 308 30.34 -17.83 5.48
N PHE A 309 29.45 -18.82 5.36
CA PHE A 309 28.18 -18.84 6.08
C PHE A 309 28.40 -18.73 7.59
N ASP A 310 29.30 -19.53 8.17
CA ASP A 310 29.59 -19.52 9.61
C ASP A 310 30.12 -18.16 10.06
N SER A 311 31.02 -17.55 9.28
CA SER A 311 31.55 -16.21 9.57
C SER A 311 30.43 -15.16 9.57
N ARG A 312 29.59 -15.13 8.54
CA ARG A 312 28.50 -14.14 8.38
C ARG A 312 27.41 -14.30 9.45
N ILE A 313 27.05 -15.54 9.78
CA ILE A 313 26.11 -15.85 10.86
C ILE A 313 26.70 -15.47 12.22
N SER A 314 27.99 -15.70 12.45
CA SER A 314 28.65 -15.27 13.69
C SER A 314 28.61 -13.76 13.87
N ILE A 315 28.85 -13.00 12.78
CA ILE A 315 28.71 -11.53 12.77
C ILE A 315 27.28 -11.11 13.12
N ALA A 316 26.27 -11.72 12.50
CA ALA A 316 24.87 -11.45 12.79
C ALA A 316 24.50 -11.76 14.25
N SER A 317 24.89 -12.93 14.77
CA SER A 317 24.66 -13.34 16.15
C SER A 317 25.30 -12.36 17.14
N ALA A 318 26.56 -11.98 16.93
CA ALA A 318 27.25 -11.03 17.80
C ALA A 318 26.57 -9.65 17.81
N PHE A 319 26.09 -9.18 16.66
CA PHE A 319 25.33 -7.94 16.58
C PHE A 319 24.00 -8.00 17.34
N ILE A 320 23.20 -9.05 17.12
CA ILE A 320 21.91 -9.19 17.79
C ILE A 320 22.08 -9.39 19.30
N GLN A 321 23.10 -10.11 19.73
CA GLN A 321 23.42 -10.23 21.15
C GLN A 321 23.71 -8.85 21.78
N ARG A 322 24.50 -8.00 21.13
CA ARG A 322 24.73 -6.61 21.59
C ARG A 322 23.42 -5.83 21.71
N LEU A 323 22.49 -5.96 20.75
CA LEU A 323 21.18 -5.31 20.81
C LEU A 323 20.32 -5.82 21.96
N GLN A 324 20.37 -7.11 22.28
CA GLN A 324 19.61 -7.72 23.39
C GLN A 324 20.17 -7.35 24.78
N GLU A 325 21.49 -7.16 24.89
CA GLU A 325 22.16 -6.79 26.13
C GLU A 325 21.87 -5.34 26.55
N ASP A 326 21.55 -4.46 25.60
CA ASP A 326 21.12 -3.09 25.87
C ASP A 326 19.83 -3.08 26.71
N SER A 327 19.90 -2.45 27.89
CA SER A 327 18.77 -2.32 28.81
C SER A 327 17.55 -1.66 28.19
N ASN A 328 17.74 -0.73 27.23
CA ASN A 328 16.65 -0.04 26.56
C ASN A 328 15.86 -0.98 25.64
N ASN A 329 16.46 -2.07 25.17
CA ASN A 329 15.88 -2.98 24.20
C ASN A 329 15.24 -4.22 24.83
N LYS A 330 15.36 -4.42 26.15
CA LYS A 330 14.85 -5.62 26.84
C LYS A 330 13.34 -5.85 26.70
N LEU A 331 12.58 -4.80 26.40
CA LEU A 331 11.13 -4.85 26.19
C LEU A 331 10.75 -4.96 24.70
N LEU A 332 11.69 -4.79 23.78
CA LEU A 332 11.47 -4.89 22.34
C LEU A 332 11.45 -6.36 21.91
N ARG A 333 10.59 -6.71 20.95
CA ARG A 333 10.46 -8.09 20.46
C ARG A 333 11.48 -8.39 19.36
N GLY A 334 11.75 -7.42 18.50
CA GLY A 334 12.58 -7.51 17.31
C GLY A 334 13.94 -8.17 17.55
N PRO A 335 14.76 -7.71 18.52
CA PRO A 335 16.06 -8.34 18.79
C PRO A 335 15.98 -9.81 19.19
N PHE A 336 14.91 -10.23 19.89
CA PHE A 336 14.72 -11.63 20.28
C PHE A 336 14.15 -12.46 19.12
N LEU A 337 13.26 -11.89 18.30
CA LEU A 337 12.81 -12.50 17.04
C LEU A 337 13.96 -12.67 16.04
N ALA A 338 14.85 -11.70 15.96
CA ALA A 338 16.04 -11.73 15.11
C ALA A 338 16.94 -12.93 15.45
N ASN A 339 17.11 -13.23 16.74
CA ASN A 339 17.85 -14.42 17.18
C ASN A 339 17.18 -15.72 16.73
N LEU A 340 15.84 -15.81 16.81
CA LEU A 340 15.10 -16.97 16.30
C LEU A 340 15.28 -17.18 14.80
N GLU A 341 15.30 -16.10 14.02
CA GLU A 341 15.55 -16.19 12.58
C GLU A 341 16.99 -16.59 12.26
N ILE A 342 17.99 -16.13 13.01
CA ILE A 342 19.37 -16.60 12.86
C ILE A 342 19.44 -18.12 13.10
N GLU A 343 18.84 -18.62 14.17
CA GLU A 343 18.80 -20.06 14.44
C GLU A 343 18.02 -20.83 13.36
N ARG A 344 16.91 -20.26 12.87
CA ARG A 344 16.16 -20.83 11.74
C ARG A 344 17.03 -20.93 10.48
N ARG A 345 17.81 -19.88 10.14
CA ARG A 345 18.73 -19.90 9.00
C ARG A 345 19.82 -20.95 9.14
N LYS A 346 20.38 -21.15 10.35
CA LYS A 346 21.35 -22.23 10.62
C LYS A 346 20.75 -23.60 10.34
N HIS A 347 19.52 -23.86 10.79
CA HIS A 347 18.82 -25.13 10.53
C HIS A 347 18.54 -25.34 9.04
N MET A 348 18.08 -24.31 8.33
CA MET A 348 17.85 -24.39 6.89
C MET A 348 19.13 -24.67 6.08
N HIS A 349 20.29 -24.25 6.59
CA HIS A 349 21.60 -24.52 6.01
C HIS A 349 22.20 -25.89 6.44
N GLY A 350 21.49 -26.66 7.29
CA GLY A 350 21.99 -27.95 7.78
C GLY A 350 23.02 -27.84 8.93
N LYS A 351 23.22 -26.65 9.50
CA LYS A 351 24.11 -26.38 10.65
C LYS A 351 23.34 -26.02 11.92
N GLY A 352 22.09 -26.45 12.01
CA GLY A 352 21.21 -26.20 13.14
C GLY A 352 21.66 -26.90 14.41
N ASP A 353 21.43 -26.25 15.55
CA ASP A 353 21.61 -26.81 16.89
C ASP A 353 20.25 -26.76 17.59
N ASP A 354 19.58 -27.91 17.67
CA ASP A 354 18.23 -28.01 18.23
C ASP A 354 18.18 -27.45 19.66
N GLU A 355 19.16 -27.75 20.51
CA GLU A 355 19.15 -27.30 21.90
C GLU A 355 19.24 -25.77 22.01
N LYS A 356 20.08 -25.15 21.17
CA LYS A 356 20.14 -23.67 21.10
C LYS A 356 18.84 -23.08 20.59
N PHE A 357 18.22 -23.68 19.58
CA PHE A 357 16.99 -23.15 18.99
C PHE A 357 15.80 -23.29 19.93
N LEU A 358 15.66 -24.44 20.59
CA LEU A 358 14.67 -24.64 21.66
C LEU A 358 14.93 -23.68 22.83
N GLY A 359 16.19 -23.46 23.20
CA GLY A 359 16.58 -22.48 24.21
C GLY A 359 16.14 -21.05 23.85
N ALA A 360 16.38 -20.62 22.61
CA ALA A 360 15.98 -19.31 22.13
C ALA A 360 14.45 -19.13 22.09
N LEU A 361 13.70 -20.15 21.63
CA LEU A 361 12.22 -20.15 21.65
C LEU A 361 11.68 -20.07 23.07
N THR A 362 12.34 -20.76 24.01
CA THR A 362 11.98 -20.75 25.42
C THR A 362 12.21 -19.38 26.05
N ASP A 363 13.36 -18.75 25.79
CA ASP A 363 13.64 -17.37 26.26
C ASP A 363 12.63 -16.36 25.68
N TYR A 364 12.29 -16.48 24.39
CA TYR A 364 11.25 -15.65 23.76
C TYR A 364 9.88 -15.84 24.44
N TYR A 365 9.51 -17.08 24.79
CA TYR A 365 8.27 -17.36 25.52
C TYR A 365 8.25 -16.78 26.95
N VAL A 366 9.36 -16.89 27.68
CA VAL A 366 9.46 -16.32 29.04
C VAL A 366 9.21 -14.81 29.02
N ARG A 367 9.70 -14.12 27.99
CA ARG A 367 9.54 -12.68 27.82
C ARG A 367 8.16 -12.30 27.29
N PHE A 368 7.75 -12.90 26.17
CA PHE A 368 6.63 -12.43 25.34
C PHE A 368 5.49 -13.43 25.22
N GLY A 369 5.60 -14.61 25.83
CA GLY A 369 4.60 -15.67 25.76
C GLY A 369 3.23 -15.27 26.29
N HIS A 370 3.13 -14.24 27.11
CA HIS A 370 1.85 -13.71 27.58
C HIS A 370 1.10 -12.86 26.53
N LEU A 371 1.78 -12.43 25.46
CA LEU A 371 1.22 -11.56 24.43
C LEU A 371 0.43 -12.37 23.39
N ALA A 372 -0.74 -11.87 22.99
CA ALA A 372 -1.61 -12.56 22.04
C ALA A 372 -0.98 -12.83 20.66
N CYS A 373 0.05 -12.07 20.29
CA CYS A 373 0.81 -12.21 19.06
C CYS A 373 1.81 -13.37 19.08
N PHE A 374 2.21 -13.88 20.25
CA PHE A 374 3.26 -14.90 20.37
C PHE A 374 3.07 -16.10 19.43
N PRO A 375 1.87 -16.71 19.30
CA PRO A 375 1.69 -17.85 18.40
C PRO A 375 1.92 -17.50 16.93
N SER A 376 1.55 -16.29 16.51
CA SER A 376 1.80 -15.78 15.16
C SER A 376 3.28 -15.47 14.94
N ASP A 377 3.93 -14.90 15.95
CA ASP A 377 5.36 -14.59 15.94
C ASP A 377 6.21 -15.86 15.73
N VAL A 378 5.89 -16.96 16.44
CA VAL A 378 6.72 -18.17 16.41
C VAL A 378 6.33 -19.21 15.38
N GLY A 379 5.16 -19.08 14.75
CA GLY A 379 4.59 -20.09 13.86
C GLY A 379 5.54 -20.52 12.75
N MET A 380 6.24 -19.57 12.11
CA MET A 380 7.20 -19.87 11.04
C MET A 380 8.44 -20.62 11.54
N PHE A 381 8.89 -20.39 12.78
CA PHE A 381 10.07 -21.07 13.34
C PHE A 381 9.78 -22.53 13.65
N LEU A 382 8.53 -22.85 14.02
CA LEU A 382 8.09 -24.22 14.26
C LEU A 382 8.07 -25.07 12.99
N GLU A 383 8.02 -24.48 11.79
CA GLU A 383 8.01 -25.25 10.53
C GLU A 383 9.33 -25.98 10.29
N VAL A 384 10.44 -25.48 10.84
CA VAL A 384 11.79 -26.04 10.64
C VAL A 384 12.14 -27.11 11.68
N LEU A 385 11.42 -27.16 12.80
CA LEU A 385 11.62 -28.17 13.83
C LEU A 385 11.02 -29.53 13.44
N ALA A 386 11.71 -30.61 13.80
CA ALA A 386 11.17 -31.96 13.72
C ALA A 386 10.00 -32.16 14.72
N PRO A 387 9.06 -33.10 14.47
CA PRO A 387 7.88 -33.28 15.33
C PRO A 387 8.19 -33.58 16.80
N ASP A 388 9.22 -34.38 17.06
CA ASP A 388 9.73 -34.70 18.40
C ASP A 388 10.26 -33.45 19.12
N LYS A 389 10.96 -32.58 18.41
CA LYS A 389 11.44 -31.30 18.93
C LYS A 389 10.31 -30.31 19.23
N LYS A 390 9.23 -30.33 18.44
CA LYS A 390 8.01 -29.56 18.77
C LYS A 390 7.34 -30.07 20.05
N THR A 391 7.28 -31.39 20.25
CA THR A 391 6.74 -31.96 21.49
C THR A 391 7.60 -31.60 22.70
N GLU A 392 8.93 -31.69 22.57
CA GLU A 392 9.90 -31.32 23.62
C GLU A 392 9.76 -29.85 24.01
N LEU A 393 9.65 -28.94 23.04
CA LEU A 393 9.42 -27.53 23.29
C LEU A 393 8.13 -27.31 24.09
N LEU A 394 7.02 -27.94 23.69
CA LEU A 394 5.74 -27.79 24.38
C LEU A 394 5.79 -28.28 25.83
N GLU A 395 6.52 -29.34 26.13
CA GLU A 395 6.76 -29.80 27.51
C GLU A 395 7.58 -28.78 28.31
N LYS A 396 8.65 -28.24 27.72
CA LYS A 396 9.45 -27.16 28.35
C LYS A 396 8.56 -25.95 28.68
N LEU A 397 7.72 -25.50 27.74
CA LEU A 397 6.84 -24.34 27.95
C LEU A 397 5.74 -24.60 28.98
N LYS A 398 5.18 -25.82 29.03
CA LYS A 398 4.20 -26.23 30.07
C LYS A 398 4.81 -26.13 31.46
N ASN A 399 6.04 -26.59 31.64
CA ASN A 399 6.72 -26.56 32.94
C ASN A 399 7.03 -25.14 33.43
N ILE A 400 7.19 -24.18 32.51
CA ILE A 400 7.46 -22.77 32.80
C ILE A 400 6.16 -22.00 33.10
N THR A 401 5.03 -22.46 32.57
CA THR A 401 3.75 -21.77 32.72
C THR A 401 3.21 -22.00 34.15
N PRO A 402 3.01 -20.94 34.95
CA PRO A 402 2.60 -21.10 36.35
C PRO A 402 1.21 -21.75 36.46
N SER A 403 1.12 -22.80 37.28
CA SER A 403 -0.09 -23.63 37.48
C SER A 403 -1.05 -23.10 38.56
N THR A 404 -0.89 -21.85 39.03
CA THR A 404 -1.42 -21.45 40.34
C THR A 404 -2.77 -20.72 40.30
N SER A 405 -3.56 -20.94 41.36
CA SER A 405 -4.94 -20.48 41.63
C SER A 405 -5.17 -18.96 41.69
N ILE A 406 -4.14 -18.12 41.50
CA ILE A 406 -4.26 -16.65 41.43
C ILE A 406 -3.93 -16.22 39.99
N ILE A 407 -4.97 -15.93 39.22
CA ILE A 407 -4.88 -15.64 37.79
C ILE A 407 -4.38 -14.21 37.60
N SER A 408 -3.06 -14.03 37.47
CA SER A 408 -2.55 -12.80 36.86
C SER A 408 -2.92 -12.78 35.37
N THR A 409 -3.17 -11.59 34.81
CA THR A 409 -3.43 -11.43 33.37
C THR A 409 -2.29 -11.98 32.51
N LYS A 410 -1.05 -11.90 33.01
CA LYS A 410 0.15 -12.47 32.39
C LYS A 410 0.11 -14.00 32.33
N ALA A 411 -0.24 -14.66 33.45
CA ALA A 411 -0.37 -16.11 33.51
C ALA A 411 -1.50 -16.64 32.63
N LEU A 412 -2.64 -15.92 32.59
CA LEU A 412 -3.73 -16.26 31.69
C LEU A 412 -3.30 -16.13 30.22
N GLY A 413 -2.60 -15.05 29.87
CA GLY A 413 -2.04 -14.86 28.53
C GLY A 413 -1.12 -16.00 28.11
N GLN A 414 -0.20 -16.41 28.99
CA GLN A 414 0.72 -17.54 28.76
C GLN A 414 0.00 -18.87 28.53
N SER A 415 -1.05 -19.15 29.30
CA SER A 415 -1.88 -20.36 29.11
C SER A 415 -2.61 -20.35 27.78
N ILE A 416 -3.18 -19.20 27.38
CA ILE A 416 -3.90 -19.06 26.10
C ILE A 416 -2.95 -19.23 24.91
N THR A 417 -1.78 -18.61 24.94
CA THR A 417 -0.81 -18.70 23.84
C THR A 417 -0.19 -20.09 23.75
N LEU A 418 0.06 -20.75 24.87
CA LEU A 418 0.53 -22.15 24.90
C LEU A 418 -0.50 -23.09 24.26
N LEU A 419 -1.79 -22.91 24.57
CA LEU A 419 -2.86 -23.68 23.92
C LEU A 419 -2.88 -23.43 22.40
N LYS A 420 -2.78 -22.17 21.96
CA LYS A 420 -2.69 -21.84 20.52
C LYS A 420 -1.46 -22.47 19.86
N LEU A 421 -0.32 -22.51 20.55
CA LEU A 421 0.90 -23.14 20.05
C LEU A 421 0.76 -24.67 19.90
N GLN A 422 0.07 -25.33 20.84
CA GLN A 422 -0.26 -26.76 20.74
C GLN A 422 -1.10 -27.06 19.49
N VAL A 423 -2.06 -26.18 19.15
CA VAL A 423 -2.86 -26.27 17.93
C VAL A 423 -1.98 -26.11 16.69
N LEU A 424 -1.13 -25.09 16.65
CA LEU A 424 -0.20 -24.85 15.53
C LEU A 424 0.79 -26.00 15.32
N SER A 425 1.19 -26.68 16.39
CA SER A 425 2.12 -27.81 16.34
C SER A 425 1.46 -29.13 15.95
N GLY A 426 0.13 -29.17 15.74
CA GLY A 426 -0.61 -30.38 15.36
C GLY A 426 -0.93 -31.35 16.50
N ASN A 427 -0.62 -31.00 17.76
CA ASN A 427 -0.67 -31.91 18.91
C ASN A 427 -2.05 -32.08 19.58
N MET A 428 -3.11 -31.49 19.02
CA MET A 428 -4.44 -31.55 19.65
C MET A 428 -5.13 -32.92 19.51
N PHE A 429 -4.64 -33.81 18.65
CA PHE A 429 -5.25 -35.13 18.42
C PHE A 429 -4.70 -36.26 19.31
N HIS A 430 -3.80 -35.98 20.26
CA HIS A 430 -3.17 -36.99 21.12
C HIS A 430 -3.56 -36.93 22.62
N LEU A 431 -4.52 -36.10 23.03
CA LEU A 431 -5.02 -36.12 24.41
C LEU A 431 -5.88 -37.39 24.64
N PRO A 432 -5.49 -38.32 25.53
CA PRO A 432 -6.34 -39.42 25.91
C PRO A 432 -7.57 -38.86 26.63
N VAL A 433 -8.76 -39.29 26.22
CA VAL A 433 -10.06 -38.93 26.82
C VAL A 433 -10.16 -39.31 28.31
N SER A 434 -9.20 -40.05 28.86
CA SER A 434 -9.24 -40.62 30.21
C SER A 434 -8.61 -39.79 31.34
N GLY A 435 -8.10 -38.57 31.09
CA GLY A 435 -7.44 -37.75 32.12
C GLY A 435 -8.06 -36.37 32.42
N ALA A 436 -9.15 -35.99 31.75
CA ALA A 436 -9.64 -34.62 31.73
C ALA A 436 -10.50 -34.19 32.94
N SER A 437 -10.38 -34.85 34.10
CA SER A 437 -11.30 -34.63 35.23
C SER A 437 -10.67 -34.27 36.57
N SER A 438 -9.36 -34.04 36.70
CA SER A 438 -8.80 -33.71 38.02
C SER A 438 -8.14 -32.34 38.20
N ASP A 439 -7.61 -31.66 37.18
CA ASP A 439 -6.90 -30.38 37.42
C ASP A 439 -7.05 -29.29 36.34
N PHE A 440 -8.13 -29.31 35.54
CA PHE A 440 -8.40 -28.26 34.56
C PHE A 440 -9.56 -27.38 35.00
N ASN A 441 -9.29 -26.10 35.29
CA ASN A 441 -10.32 -25.12 35.65
C ASN A 441 -11.23 -24.87 34.42
N PRO A 442 -12.52 -25.29 34.45
CA PRO A 442 -13.39 -25.30 33.27
C PRO A 442 -13.67 -23.90 32.69
N LEU A 443 -13.43 -22.82 33.46
CA LEU A 443 -13.49 -21.44 32.96
C LEU A 443 -12.47 -21.16 31.84
N ILE A 444 -11.27 -21.76 31.90
CA ILE A 444 -10.21 -21.51 30.91
C ILE A 444 -10.56 -22.17 29.58
N LEU A 445 -11.17 -23.35 29.60
CA LEU A 445 -11.65 -24.04 28.39
C LEU A 445 -12.78 -23.25 27.72
N VAL A 446 -13.74 -22.75 28.49
CA VAL A 446 -14.88 -21.98 27.98
C VAL A 446 -14.42 -20.64 27.38
N ILE A 447 -13.51 -19.91 28.03
CA ILE A 447 -12.95 -18.65 27.50
C ILE A 447 -12.09 -18.92 26.24
N SER A 448 -11.32 -20.02 26.22
CA SER A 448 -10.49 -20.38 25.07
C SER A 448 -11.33 -20.76 23.85
N VAL A 449 -12.41 -21.52 24.04
CA VAL A 449 -13.37 -21.87 22.96
C VAL A 449 -14.08 -20.63 22.45
N LEU A 450 -14.48 -19.70 23.33
CA LEU A 450 -15.08 -18.42 22.94
C LEU A 450 -14.11 -17.51 22.17
N CYS A 451 -12.84 -17.42 22.57
CA CYS A 451 -11.83 -16.64 21.85
C CYS A 451 -11.44 -17.25 20.50
N ILE A 452 -11.44 -18.59 20.37
CA ILE A 452 -11.21 -19.28 19.09
C ILE A 452 -12.38 -19.07 18.12
N TYR A 453 -13.62 -19.02 18.61
CA TYR A 453 -14.80 -18.74 17.78
C TYR A 453 -14.95 -17.26 17.40
N MET A 454 -14.57 -16.33 18.28
CA MET A 454 -14.67 -14.88 18.05
C MET A 454 -13.58 -14.30 17.14
N MET A 455 -12.45 -15.01 16.91
CA MET A 455 -11.33 -14.54 16.08
C MET A 455 -11.21 -15.24 14.72
N ARG A 456 -12.19 -16.06 14.30
CA ARG A 456 -12.25 -16.47 12.88
C ARG A 456 -12.63 -15.26 12.03
N PRO A 457 -11.79 -14.82 11.08
CA PRO A 457 -12.27 -13.89 10.06
C PRO A 457 -13.38 -14.59 9.30
N THR A 458 -14.55 -13.96 9.21
CA THR A 458 -15.65 -14.37 8.34
C THR A 458 -15.18 -14.30 6.90
N SER A 459 -14.51 -15.36 6.45
CA SER A 459 -14.31 -15.69 5.05
C SER A 459 -15.28 -16.83 4.75
N ASN A 460 -16.51 -16.43 4.38
CA ASN A 460 -17.47 -17.21 3.61
C ASN A 460 -18.68 -16.30 3.33
N ALA A 461 -18.52 -15.41 2.36
CA ALA A 461 -19.65 -14.88 1.60
C ALA A 461 -19.58 -15.51 0.21
N LEU A 462 -20.04 -16.75 0.12
CA LEU A 462 -20.34 -17.42 -1.14
C LEU A 462 -21.80 -17.85 -1.11
N GLY A 463 -22.55 -17.23 -2.02
CA GLY A 463 -23.85 -17.61 -2.59
C GLY A 463 -24.78 -18.51 -1.80
N ALA A 464 -25.90 -17.94 -1.35
CA ALA A 464 -27.15 -18.68 -1.22
C ALA A 464 -28.29 -17.84 -1.80
N THR A 465 -28.65 -18.19 -3.03
CA THR A 465 -29.88 -17.87 -3.76
C THR A 465 -31.09 -18.45 -3.02
N VAL A 466 -32.09 -17.64 -2.69
CA VAL A 466 -33.47 -18.06 -2.34
C VAL A 466 -34.37 -16.87 -2.70
N VAL A 467 -35.04 -16.83 -3.85
CA VAL A 467 -36.36 -17.43 -4.17
C VAL A 467 -37.39 -17.23 -3.05
N HIS A 468 -38.04 -16.06 -3.01
CA HIS A 468 -39.48 -15.91 -3.26
C HIS A 468 -39.89 -14.43 -3.27
#